data_AF-A0A7X3WJQ1-F1
#
_entry.id   AF-A0A7X3WJQ1-F1
#
_cell.length_a   1.000
_cell.length_b   1.000
_cell.length_c   1.000
_cell.angle_alpha   90.00
_cell.angle_beta   90.00
_cell.angle_gamma   90.00
#
_symmetry.space_group_name_H-M   'P 1'
#
loop_
_entity.id
_entity.type
_entity.pdbx_description
1 polymer ?
#
loop_
_entity_poly.entity_id
_entity_poly.type
_entity_poly.pdbx_seq_one_letter_code
_entity_poly.pdbx_strand_id
1 'polypeptide(L)' 'PNVDMRYLSMGMTGDFEVAIEEGANLVRIGRAIFA' A
#
# COMPACT_ATOMS: atom_id res chain seq x y z
N PRO A 1 -0.16 26.16 3.86
CA PRO A 1 0.00 24.78 3.33
C PRO A 1 -1.37 24.16 3.03
N ASN A 2 -1.70 23.95 1.75
CA ASN A 2 -3.00 23.46 1.26
C ASN A 2 -2.88 22.07 0.61
N VAL A 3 -2.20 21.14 1.29
CA VAL A 3 -2.02 19.76 0.80
C VAL A 3 -2.78 18.82 1.71
N ASP A 4 -3.64 17.99 1.12
CA ASP A 4 -4.41 16.94 1.77
C ASP A 4 -3.87 15.57 1.33
N MET A 5 -3.22 14.84 2.26
CA MET A 5 -2.65 13.53 2.00
C MET A 5 -3.67 12.43 2.28
N ARG A 6 -4.52 12.16 1.28
CA ARG A 6 -5.58 11.16 1.37
C ARG A 6 -5.09 9.72 1.26
N TYR A 7 -3.94 9.52 0.62
CA TYR A 7 -3.44 8.18 0.30
C TYR A 7 -2.03 7.97 0.80
N LEU A 8 -1.84 6.85 1.50
CA LEU A 8 -0.55 6.29 1.86
C LEU A 8 -0.34 5.03 1.01
N SER A 9 0.36 5.21 -0.12
CA SER A 9 0.69 4.13 -1.05
C SER A 9 1.97 3.42 -0.63
N MET A 10 1.84 2.28 0.02
CA MET A 10 2.94 1.49 0.56
C MET A 10 2.62 -0.01 0.49
N GLY A 11 3.64 -0.85 0.46
CA GLY A 11 3.48 -2.30 0.38
C GLY A 11 3.30 -2.82 -1.03
N MET A 12 3.89 -3.98 -1.27
CA MET A 12 3.82 -4.80 -2.47
C MET A 12 3.43 -6.23 -2.11
N THR A 13 3.38 -7.13 -3.08
CA THR A 13 2.95 -8.53 -2.87
C THR A 13 3.64 -9.25 -1.70
N GLY A 14 4.89 -8.91 -1.34
CA GLY A 14 5.64 -9.61 -0.29
C GLY A 14 5.50 -9.02 1.12
N ASP A 15 4.92 -7.83 1.25
CA ASP A 15 4.96 -7.01 2.48
C ASP A 15 3.67 -6.20 2.67
N PHE A 16 2.59 -6.52 1.95
CA PHE A 16 1.33 -5.78 2.05
C PHE A 16 0.67 -5.88 3.43
N GLU A 17 0.87 -6.99 4.16
CA GLU A 17 0.32 -7.17 5.51
C GLU A 17 0.95 -6.18 6.49
N VAL A 18 2.29 -6.12 6.52
CA VAL A 18 3.04 -5.13 7.32
C VAL A 18 2.68 -3.71 6.89
N ALA A 19 2.55 -3.45 5.59
CA ALA A 19 2.17 -2.12 5.11
C ALA A 19 0.79 -1.68 5.63
N ILE A 20 -0.18 -2.60 5.74
CA ILE A 20 -1.49 -2.32 6.33
C ILE A 20 -1.36 -2.04 7.82
N GLU A 21 -0.55 -2.81 8.55
CA GLU A 21 -0.27 -2.58 9.97
C GLU A 21 0.36 -1.19 10.23
N GLU A 22 1.20 -0.72 9.30
CA GLU A 22 1.82 0.62 9.32
C GLU A 22 0.92 1.73 8.75
N GLY A 23 -0.34 1.43 8.40
CA GLY A 23 -1.36 2.40 8.04
C GLY A 23 -1.52 2.68 6.55
N ALA A 24 -0.97 1.84 5.66
CA ALA A 24 -1.21 1.96 4.22
C ALA A 24 -2.70 1.81 3.89
N ASN A 25 -3.20 2.70 3.03
CA ASN A 25 -4.56 2.61 2.51
C ASN A 25 -4.61 2.36 0.98
N LEU A 26 -3.44 2.14 0.38
CA LEU A 26 -3.29 1.69 -1.00
C LEU A 26 -2.06 0.78 -1.09
N VAL A 27 -2.26 -0.51 -1.40
CA VAL A 27 -1.20 -1.50 -1.58
C VAL A 27 -1.05 -1.89 -3.05
N ARG A 28 0.14 -2.34 -3.47
CA ARG A 28 0.45 -2.64 -4.88
C ARG A 28 0.65 -4.14 -5.10
N ILE A 29 -0.34 -4.84 -5.63
CA ILE A 29 -0.28 -6.31 -5.81
C ILE A 29 -0.11 -6.67 -7.28
N GLY A 30 0.96 -7.41 -7.60
CA GLY A 30 1.24 -7.89 -8.96
C GLY A 30 1.29 -9.42 -9.01
N ARG A 31 2.39 -10.01 -8.56
CA ARG A 31 2.63 -11.47 -8.65
C ARG A 31 1.51 -12.31 -8.02
N ALA A 32 0.96 -11.91 -6.87
CA ALA A 32 -0.12 -12.66 -6.25
C ALA A 32 -1.46 -12.61 -7.01
N ILE A 33 -1.60 -11.74 -8.00
CA ILE A 33 -2.78 -11.68 -8.87
C ILE A 33 -2.50 -12.31 -10.24
N PHE A 34 -1.29 -12.14 -10.79
CA PHE A 34 -1.01 -12.39 -12.20
C PHE A 34 0.05 -13.47 -12.49
N ALA A 35 0.66 -14.10 -11.46
CA ALA A 35 1.72 -15.10 -11.62
C ALA A 35 1.44 -16.37 -10.81
#